data_AF-A0A9X8QM01-F1
#
_entry.id   AF-A0A9X8QM01-F1
#
_cell.length_a   1.000
_cell.length_b   1.000
_cell.length_c   1.000
_cell.angle_alpha   90.00
_cell.angle_beta   90.00
_cell.angle_gamma   90.00
#
_symmetry.space_group_name_H-M   'P 1'
#
loop_
_entity.id
_entity.type
_entity.pdbx_description
1 polymer ?
#
loop_
_entity_poly.entity_id
_entity_poly.type
_entity_poly.pdbx_seq_one_letter_code
_entity_poly.pdbx_strand_id
1 'polypeptide(L)'
;MAQIRNSKNNDRWTEEILALLGKATDASIARRLGVSSMTVQRKREQFGIPRRQVSMVSSDRSVEFSWTAESLALLGVESDASVASKLGLNRKGVWAKRTSLGIPRCSKRSKYNDELPEELILKLGKVPDSDLAREYGVPDYALYKARKERSIAAFVRIDPAIDELKRELGTASDYTLATKYSASPSRVRSLRNALNIPPFKPSSNKLKESPNNE
;
A
#
# COMPACT_ATOMS: atom_id res chain seq x y z
N MET A 1 -36.06 48.92 -16.55
CA MET A 1 -35.23 48.31 -17.62
C MET A 1 -33.79 48.18 -17.10
N ALA A 2 -33.38 46.99 -16.67
CA ALA A 2 -31.98 46.69 -16.42
C ALA A 2 -31.65 45.35 -17.11
N GLN A 3 -31.08 45.45 -18.31
CA GLN A 3 -30.59 44.30 -19.07
C GLN A 3 -29.25 43.87 -18.46
N ILE A 4 -29.18 42.63 -17.97
CA ILE A 4 -27.92 41.92 -17.75
C ILE A 4 -27.75 40.94 -18.91
N ARG A 5 -26.82 41.23 -19.83
CA ARG A 5 -26.35 40.32 -20.89
C ARG A 5 -25.25 39.41 -20.34
N ASN A 6 -25.42 38.08 -20.49
CA ASN A 6 -24.40 37.11 -20.95
C ASN A 6 -25.01 35.69 -20.92
N SER A 7 -25.52 35.14 -22.02
CA SER A 7 -24.82 34.45 -23.12
C SER A 7 -23.99 33.21 -22.70
N LYS A 8 -24.47 32.03 -23.13
CA LYS A 8 -23.81 30.70 -23.25
C LYS A 8 -23.62 29.76 -22.04
N ASN A 9 -24.35 29.91 -20.93
CA ASN A 9 -24.37 28.87 -19.87
C ASN A 9 -25.75 28.51 -19.30
N ASN A 10 -26.82 29.12 -19.83
CA ASN A 10 -28.18 28.94 -19.29
C ASN A 10 -28.92 27.72 -19.84
N ASP A 11 -28.51 27.17 -20.99
CA ASP A 11 -29.21 26.02 -21.62
C ASP A 11 -29.11 24.71 -20.83
N ARG A 12 -28.09 24.56 -19.97
CA ARG A 12 -27.87 23.32 -19.21
C ARG A 12 -28.64 23.28 -17.89
N TRP A 13 -29.11 24.42 -17.40
CA TRP A 13 -29.85 24.54 -16.15
C TRP A 13 -31.34 24.69 -16.42
N THR A 14 -31.92 23.66 -17.05
CA THR A 14 -33.37 23.60 -17.31
C THR A 14 -34.16 23.51 -16.00
N GLU A 15 -35.44 23.86 -16.04
CA GLU A 15 -36.34 23.77 -14.87
C GLU A 15 -36.37 22.34 -14.29
N GLU A 16 -36.31 21.32 -15.14
CA GLU A 16 -36.20 19.92 -14.71
C GLU A 16 -34.94 19.65 -13.89
N ILE A 17 -33.81 20.22 -14.28
CA ILE A 17 -32.51 20.04 -13.60
C ILE A 17 -32.49 20.83 -12.29
N LEU A 18 -33.07 22.02 -12.28
CA LEU A 18 -33.22 22.82 -11.06
C LEU A 18 -34.13 22.10 -10.05
N ALA A 19 -35.21 21.45 -10.50
CA ALA A 19 -36.09 20.64 -9.67
C ALA A 19 -35.43 19.39 -9.06
N LEU A 20 -34.30 18.94 -9.63
CA LEU A 20 -33.51 17.82 -9.12
C LEU A 20 -32.49 18.22 -8.05
N LEU A 21 -32.12 19.51 -7.95
CA LEU A 21 -31.20 20.00 -6.92
C LEU A 21 -31.79 19.71 -5.53
N GLY A 22 -31.00 19.08 -4.66
CA GLY A 22 -31.43 18.67 -3.32
C GLY A 22 -32.24 17.35 -3.26
N LYS A 23 -32.83 16.89 -4.37
CA LYS A 23 -33.54 15.58 -4.47
C LYS A 23 -32.65 14.45 -4.96
N ALA A 24 -31.83 14.73 -5.98
CA ALA A 24 -30.81 13.83 -6.51
C ALA A 24 -29.43 14.20 -5.97
N THR A 25 -28.45 13.29 -6.09
CA THR A 25 -27.08 13.60 -5.64
C THR A 25 -26.40 14.53 -6.64
N ASP A 26 -25.58 15.47 -6.15
CA ASP A 26 -24.83 16.41 -7.00
C ASP A 26 -24.00 15.65 -8.06
N ALA A 27 -23.47 14.47 -7.73
CA ALA A 27 -22.76 13.59 -8.66
C ALA A 27 -23.66 12.98 -9.76
N SER A 28 -24.91 12.64 -9.45
CA SER A 28 -25.86 12.13 -10.46
C SER A 28 -26.32 13.21 -11.44
N ILE A 29 -26.58 14.42 -10.93
CA ILE A 29 -26.93 15.58 -11.76
C ILE A 29 -25.74 15.99 -12.62
N ALA A 30 -24.53 15.97 -12.05
CA ALA A 30 -23.29 16.25 -12.75
C ALA A 30 -23.06 15.32 -13.95
N ARG A 31 -23.29 14.01 -13.78
CA ARG A 31 -23.24 13.05 -14.89
C ARG A 31 -24.29 13.33 -15.96
N ARG A 32 -25.52 13.69 -15.57
CA ARG A 32 -26.59 14.00 -16.52
C ARG A 32 -26.31 15.27 -17.33
N LEU A 33 -25.60 16.23 -16.74
CA LEU A 33 -25.24 17.50 -17.35
C LEU A 33 -23.86 17.51 -18.03
N GLY A 34 -23.07 16.46 -17.86
CA GLY A 34 -21.68 16.41 -18.32
C GLY A 34 -20.77 17.44 -17.63
N VAL A 35 -21.06 17.82 -16.38
CA VAL A 35 -20.28 18.80 -15.61
C VAL A 35 -19.66 18.18 -14.37
N SER A 36 -18.81 18.94 -13.67
CA SER A 36 -18.27 18.50 -12.38
C SER A 36 -19.32 18.53 -11.27
N SER A 37 -19.22 17.65 -10.28
CA SER A 37 -20.06 17.67 -9.08
C SER A 37 -19.95 18.98 -8.30
N MET A 38 -18.77 19.62 -8.33
CA MET A 38 -18.52 20.93 -7.72
C MET A 38 -19.34 22.04 -8.40
N THR A 39 -19.52 21.96 -9.72
CA THR A 39 -20.36 22.91 -10.48
C THR A 39 -21.83 22.82 -10.03
N VAL A 40 -22.32 21.61 -9.80
CA VAL A 40 -23.68 21.37 -9.29
C VAL A 40 -23.81 21.82 -7.84
N GLN A 41 -22.81 21.55 -7.00
CA GLN A 41 -22.77 22.00 -5.62
C GLN A 41 -22.87 23.52 -5.51
N ARG A 42 -22.05 24.26 -6.27
CA ARG A 42 -22.08 25.73 -6.28
C ARG A 42 -23.43 26.27 -6.74
N LYS A 43 -24.05 25.62 -7.73
CA LYS A 43 -25.39 25.99 -8.19
C LYS A 43 -26.43 25.72 -7.11
N ARG A 44 -26.39 24.56 -6.47
CA ARG A 44 -27.27 24.21 -5.34
C ARG A 44 -27.17 25.22 -4.20
N GLU A 45 -25.95 25.62 -3.82
CA GLU A 45 -25.67 26.62 -2.78
C GLU A 45 -26.12 28.03 -3.18
N GLN A 46 -25.97 28.42 -4.46
CA GLN A 46 -26.49 29.69 -4.99
C GLN A 46 -28.01 29.83 -4.82
N PHE A 47 -28.76 28.73 -4.93
CA PHE A 47 -30.21 28.69 -4.72
C PHE A 47 -30.60 28.42 -3.26
N GLY A 48 -29.64 28.37 -2.33
CA GLY A 48 -29.89 28.11 -0.91
C GLY A 48 -30.43 26.70 -0.63
N ILE A 49 -30.32 25.77 -1.59
CA ILE A 49 -30.88 24.43 -1.45
C ILE A 49 -29.90 23.59 -0.61
N PRO A 50 -30.30 23.00 0.52
CA PRO A 50 -29.42 22.14 1.29
C PRO A 50 -29.06 20.88 0.49
N ARG A 51 -27.90 20.29 0.78
CA ARG A 51 -27.48 19.03 0.15
C ARG A 51 -28.55 17.98 0.44
N ARG A 52 -28.82 17.10 -0.55
CA ARG A 52 -29.66 15.91 -0.33
C ARG A 52 -29.20 15.21 0.95
N GLN A 53 -30.07 15.20 1.95
CA GLN A 53 -29.88 14.44 3.18
C GLN A 53 -30.11 12.98 2.82
N VAL A 54 -29.07 12.34 2.30
CA VAL A 54 -29.04 10.87 2.29
C VAL A 54 -28.80 10.50 3.74
N SER A 55 -29.88 10.15 4.43
CA SER A 55 -29.79 9.47 5.71
C SER A 55 -28.66 8.44 5.63
N MET A 56 -27.79 8.40 6.64
CA MET A 56 -26.79 7.33 6.75
C MET A 56 -27.43 5.94 6.91
N VAL A 57 -28.76 5.88 6.99
CA VAL A 57 -29.60 4.68 6.95
C VAL A 57 -30.09 4.47 5.51
N SER A 58 -29.93 3.25 5.02
CA SER A 58 -30.31 2.78 3.69
C SER A 58 -31.71 3.26 3.28
N SER A 59 -31.87 3.63 2.01
CA SER A 59 -33.02 4.36 1.43
C SER A 59 -34.35 3.59 1.33
N ASP A 60 -34.66 2.74 2.30
CA ASP A 60 -35.89 1.94 2.39
C ASP A 60 -36.58 2.11 3.76
N ARG A 61 -35.81 2.34 4.82
CA ARG A 61 -36.33 2.47 6.20
C ARG A 61 -35.77 3.71 6.85
N SER A 62 -36.54 4.80 6.81
CA SER A 62 -36.45 5.88 7.80
C SER A 62 -36.97 5.40 9.17
N VAL A 63 -36.50 4.24 9.62
CA VAL A 63 -36.58 3.85 11.02
C VAL A 63 -35.29 4.38 11.63
N GLU A 64 -35.41 5.27 12.60
CA GLU A 64 -34.29 5.63 13.47
C GLU A 64 -33.68 4.34 14.00
N PHE A 65 -32.58 3.89 13.39
CA PHE A 65 -31.89 2.71 13.87
C PHE A 65 -31.27 3.05 15.22
N SER A 66 -31.89 2.57 16.30
CA SER A 66 -31.34 2.66 17.64
C SER A 66 -30.26 1.61 17.83
N TRP A 67 -29.07 2.03 18.23
CA TRP A 67 -27.97 1.13 18.58
C TRP A 67 -28.30 0.38 19.89
N THR A 68 -28.78 -0.86 19.77
CA THR A 68 -29.01 -1.76 20.91
C THR A 68 -27.69 -2.32 21.45
N ALA A 69 -27.70 -2.82 22.69
CA ALA A 69 -26.53 -3.48 23.28
C ALA A 69 -26.01 -4.65 22.41
N GLU A 70 -26.90 -5.42 21.80
CA GLU A 70 -26.55 -6.49 20.87
C GLU A 70 -25.85 -5.96 19.62
N SER A 71 -26.33 -4.87 19.03
CA SER A 71 -25.71 -4.25 17.86
C SER A 71 -24.33 -3.65 18.15
N LEU A 72 -24.12 -3.15 19.37
CA LEU A 72 -22.84 -2.63 19.84
C LEU A 72 -21.83 -3.76 20.10
N ALA A 73 -22.29 -4.90 20.62
CA ALA A 73 -21.44 -6.07 20.85
C ALA A 73 -20.84 -6.65 19.55
N LEU A 74 -21.50 -6.43 18.40
CA LEU A 74 -20.99 -6.87 17.10
C LEU A 74 -19.85 -5.97 16.57
N LEU A 75 -19.74 -4.72 17.04
CA LEU A 75 -18.72 -3.78 16.58
C LEU A 75 -17.34 -4.23 17.05
N GLY A 76 -16.41 -4.42 16.13
CA GLY A 76 -15.03 -4.84 16.44
C GLY A 76 -14.83 -6.35 16.58
N VAL A 77 -15.91 -7.12 16.80
CA VAL A 77 -15.89 -8.60 16.71
C VAL A 77 -15.99 -9.01 15.25
N GLU A 78 -16.98 -8.47 14.54
CA GLU A 78 -17.17 -8.70 13.12
C GLU A 78 -16.75 -7.49 12.28
N SER A 79 -16.61 -7.73 10.97
CA SER A 79 -16.26 -6.66 10.04
C SER A 79 -17.41 -5.66 9.91
N ASP A 80 -17.05 -4.38 9.76
CA ASP A 80 -18.03 -3.30 9.52
C ASP A 80 -19.01 -3.63 8.37
N ALA A 81 -18.57 -4.44 7.39
CA ALA A 81 -19.40 -4.91 6.28
C ALA A 81 -20.38 -6.02 6.66
N SER A 82 -19.94 -7.00 7.47
CA SER A 82 -20.81 -8.06 8.01
C SER A 82 -21.89 -7.46 8.91
N VAL A 83 -21.48 -6.60 9.85
CA VAL A 83 -22.39 -5.92 10.78
C VAL A 83 -23.39 -5.04 10.02
N ALA A 84 -22.94 -4.30 9.01
CA ALA A 84 -23.82 -3.52 8.14
C ALA A 84 -24.86 -4.39 7.43
N SER A 85 -24.47 -5.55 6.92
CA SER A 85 -25.37 -6.47 6.23
C SER A 85 -26.41 -7.07 7.19
N LYS A 86 -25.99 -7.45 8.41
CA LYS A 86 -26.88 -8.00 9.44
C LYS A 86 -27.90 -6.99 9.97
N LEU A 87 -27.48 -5.74 10.11
CA LEU A 87 -28.32 -4.66 10.67
C LEU A 87 -29.08 -3.88 9.58
N GLY A 88 -28.91 -4.22 8.30
CA GLY A 88 -29.50 -3.47 7.17
C GLY A 88 -28.95 -2.04 7.03
N LEU A 89 -27.79 -1.76 7.61
CA LEU A 89 -27.18 -0.44 7.67
C LEU A 89 -26.16 -0.20 6.56
N ASN A 90 -25.80 1.07 6.38
CA ASN A 90 -24.65 1.43 5.57
C ASN A 90 -23.35 1.14 6.32
N ARG A 91 -22.41 0.46 5.66
CA ARG A 91 -21.04 0.22 6.16
C ARG A 91 -20.37 1.48 6.73
N LYS A 92 -20.60 2.65 6.10
CA LYS A 92 -20.04 3.93 6.59
C LYS A 92 -20.62 4.36 7.94
N GLY A 93 -21.91 4.09 8.19
CA GLY A 93 -22.55 4.39 9.47
C GLY A 93 -22.05 3.49 10.59
N VAL A 94 -21.88 2.19 10.30
CA VAL A 94 -21.27 1.22 11.23
C VAL A 94 -19.83 1.60 11.56
N TRP A 95 -19.04 1.96 10.53
CA TRP A 95 -17.68 2.45 10.71
C TRP A 95 -17.63 3.69 11.62
N ALA A 96 -18.48 4.69 11.35
CA ALA A 96 -18.53 5.93 12.13
C ALA A 96 -18.89 5.66 13.60
N LYS A 97 -19.88 4.80 13.85
CA LYS A 97 -20.25 4.41 15.22
C LYS A 97 -19.11 3.66 15.92
N ARG A 98 -18.52 2.66 15.27
CA ARG A 98 -17.37 1.91 15.81
C ARG A 98 -16.22 2.86 16.18
N THR A 99 -15.86 3.78 15.29
CA THR A 99 -14.78 4.75 15.56
C THR A 99 -15.15 5.75 16.64
N SER A 100 -16.41 6.19 16.73
CA SER A 100 -16.85 7.10 17.81
C SER A 100 -16.77 6.47 19.20
N LEU A 101 -16.86 5.14 19.27
CA LEU A 101 -16.69 4.37 20.51
C LEU A 101 -15.24 3.93 20.75
N GLY A 102 -14.29 4.35 19.90
CA GLY A 102 -12.89 3.96 20.02
C GLY A 102 -12.61 2.47 19.75
N ILE A 103 -13.60 1.72 19.25
CA ILE A 103 -13.48 0.28 19.07
C ILE A 103 -12.58 0.02 17.85
N PRO A 104 -11.47 -0.74 17.97
CA PRO A 104 -10.62 -1.08 16.83
C PRO A 104 -11.38 -1.94 15.81
N ARG A 105 -10.91 -1.96 14.56
CA ARG A 105 -11.48 -2.88 13.56
C ARG A 105 -11.32 -4.32 14.04
N CYS A 106 -12.24 -5.20 13.62
CA CYS A 106 -12.02 -6.63 13.75
C CYS A 106 -10.71 -6.96 13.00
N SER A 107 -9.66 -7.21 13.75
CA SER A 107 -8.42 -7.70 13.19
C SER A 107 -8.61 -9.21 13.06
N LYS A 108 -8.57 -9.75 11.83
CA LYS A 108 -8.13 -11.13 11.69
C LYS A 108 -6.67 -11.09 12.11
N ARG A 109 -6.39 -11.22 13.41
CA ARG A 109 -5.02 -11.33 13.88
C ARG A 109 -4.42 -12.48 13.08
N SER A 110 -3.34 -12.18 12.35
CA SER A 110 -2.58 -13.23 11.70
C SER A 110 -2.24 -14.25 12.79
N LYS A 111 -2.54 -15.54 12.58
CA LYS A 111 -2.15 -16.60 13.53
C LYS A 111 -0.65 -16.56 13.88
N TYR A 112 0.13 -15.91 13.03
CA TYR A 112 1.57 -15.71 13.15
C TYR A 112 1.99 -14.41 13.89
N ASN A 113 1.05 -13.56 14.32
CA ASN A 113 1.36 -12.36 15.12
C ASN A 113 1.38 -12.65 16.62
N ASP A 114 0.58 -13.60 17.10
CA ASP A 114 0.36 -13.78 18.53
C ASP A 114 1.28 -14.87 19.13
N GLU A 115 1.64 -15.92 18.37
CA GLU A 115 2.39 -17.07 18.89
C GLU A 115 3.33 -17.65 17.81
N LEU A 116 4.52 -17.06 17.65
CA LEU A 116 5.61 -17.76 16.95
C LEU A 116 6.29 -18.71 17.94
N PRO A 117 6.61 -19.96 17.55
CA PRO A 117 7.32 -20.89 18.42
C PRO A 117 8.61 -20.27 18.98
N GLU A 118 8.90 -20.48 20.26
CA GLU A 118 10.10 -19.94 20.90
C GLU A 118 11.38 -20.37 20.19
N GLU A 119 11.44 -21.62 19.71
CA GLU A 119 12.55 -22.15 18.92
C GLU A 119 12.79 -21.35 17.63
N LEU A 120 11.71 -20.93 16.96
CA LEU A 120 11.79 -20.12 15.75
C LEU A 120 12.30 -18.71 16.08
N ILE A 121 11.85 -18.12 17.19
CA ILE A 121 12.32 -16.81 17.66
C ILE A 121 13.84 -16.83 17.93
N LEU A 122 14.37 -17.92 18.51
CA LEU A 122 15.80 -18.09 18.77
C LEU A 122 16.67 -18.22 17.50
N LYS A 123 16.07 -18.65 16.40
CA LYS A 123 16.71 -18.80 15.08
C LYS A 123 16.65 -17.50 14.23
N LEU A 124 15.75 -16.56 14.55
CA LEU A 124 15.65 -15.28 13.82
C LEU A 124 17.00 -14.55 13.83
N GLY A 125 17.43 -14.07 12.66
CA GLY A 125 18.70 -13.37 12.48
C GLY A 125 19.94 -14.26 12.43
N LYS A 126 19.84 -15.55 12.78
CA LYS A 126 20.91 -16.56 12.63
C LYS A 126 20.77 -17.40 11.36
N VAL A 127 19.54 -17.51 10.86
CA VAL A 127 19.17 -18.25 9.64
C VAL A 127 18.38 -17.28 8.74
N PRO A 128 18.47 -17.38 7.41
CA PRO A 128 17.64 -16.59 6.51
C PRO A 128 16.15 -16.73 6.85
N ASP A 129 15.44 -15.60 6.90
CA ASP A 129 14.00 -15.57 7.16
C ASP A 129 13.23 -16.46 6.14
N SER A 130 13.72 -16.57 4.88
CA SER A 130 13.14 -17.42 3.84
C SER A 130 13.24 -18.92 4.12
N ASP A 131 14.29 -19.36 4.82
CA ASP A 131 14.48 -20.77 5.15
C ASP A 131 13.62 -21.15 6.35
N LEU A 132 13.55 -20.26 7.36
CA LEU A 132 12.63 -20.41 8.49
C LEU A 132 11.16 -20.38 8.04
N ALA A 133 10.82 -19.56 7.05
CA ALA A 133 9.48 -19.53 6.48
C ALA A 133 9.07 -20.88 5.88
N ARG A 134 9.99 -21.50 5.13
CA ARG A 134 9.79 -22.82 4.52
C ARG A 134 9.71 -23.93 5.58
N GLU A 135 10.59 -23.90 6.58
CA GLU A 135 10.68 -24.90 7.65
C GLU A 135 9.42 -24.90 8.53
N TYR A 136 8.94 -23.73 8.94
CA TYR A 136 7.85 -23.60 9.90
C TYR A 136 6.49 -23.30 9.27
N GLY A 137 6.39 -23.19 7.94
CA GLY A 137 5.15 -22.86 7.24
C GLY A 137 4.59 -21.48 7.63
N VAL A 138 5.49 -20.55 7.92
CA VAL A 138 5.19 -19.18 8.34
C VAL A 138 5.50 -18.23 7.17
N PRO A 139 4.66 -17.24 6.86
CA PRO A 139 4.97 -16.26 5.82
C PRO A 139 6.23 -15.44 6.16
N ASP A 140 7.10 -15.20 5.17
CA ASP A 140 8.32 -14.37 5.30
C ASP A 140 8.04 -13.01 5.96
N TYR A 141 6.91 -12.39 5.62
CA TYR A 141 6.50 -11.11 6.22
C TYR A 141 6.28 -11.19 7.74
N ALA A 142 5.74 -12.30 8.25
CA ALA A 142 5.53 -12.49 9.68
C ALA A 142 6.88 -12.62 10.42
N LEU A 143 7.85 -13.31 9.82
CA LEU A 143 9.22 -13.40 10.36
C LEU A 143 9.94 -12.06 10.31
N TYR A 144 9.85 -11.34 9.19
CA TYR A 144 10.37 -9.99 9.07
C TYR A 144 9.81 -9.05 10.15
N LYS A 145 8.49 -9.08 10.36
CA LYS A 145 7.80 -8.27 11.37
C LYS A 145 8.25 -8.65 12.78
N ALA A 146 8.25 -9.95 13.09
CA ALA A 146 8.69 -10.47 14.38
C ALA A 146 10.15 -10.12 14.69
N ARG A 147 11.02 -10.16 13.67
CA ARG A 147 12.42 -9.76 13.74
C ARG A 147 12.56 -8.25 14.01
N LYS A 148 11.78 -7.41 13.31
CA LYS A 148 11.75 -5.95 13.50
C LYS A 148 11.23 -5.53 14.87
N GLU A 149 10.14 -6.14 15.35
CA GLU A 149 9.54 -5.86 16.66
C GLU A 149 10.48 -6.24 17.82
N ARG A 150 11.36 -7.23 17.59
CA ARG A 150 12.39 -7.67 18.55
C ARG A 150 13.75 -7.00 18.34
N SER A 151 13.84 -6.03 17.43
CA SER A 151 15.08 -5.32 17.09
C SER A 151 16.24 -6.23 16.66
N ILE A 152 15.94 -7.37 16.04
CA ILE A 152 16.93 -8.33 15.56
C ILE A 152 17.36 -7.94 14.13
N ALA A 153 18.66 -7.99 13.83
CA ALA A 153 19.18 -7.72 12.48
C ALA A 153 18.82 -8.87 11.52
N ALA A 154 18.67 -8.55 10.23
CA ALA A 154 18.47 -9.59 9.22
C ALA A 154 19.70 -10.50 9.16
N PHE A 155 19.50 -11.79 8.89
CA PHE A 155 20.62 -12.70 8.70
C PHE A 155 21.51 -12.21 7.55
N VAL A 156 22.80 -12.09 7.83
CA VAL A 156 23.83 -11.79 6.83
C VAL A 156 24.62 -13.05 6.59
N ARG A 157 24.59 -13.56 5.35
CA ARG A 157 25.43 -14.69 4.96
C ARG A 157 26.88 -14.19 4.88
N ILE A 158 27.67 -14.50 5.91
CA ILE A 158 29.13 -14.31 5.89
C ILE A 158 29.69 -15.47 5.07
N ASP A 159 30.01 -15.19 3.82
CA ASP A 159 30.69 -16.14 2.94
C ASP A 159 32.19 -15.85 3.04
N PRO A 160 33.04 -16.78 3.52
CA PRO A 160 34.48 -16.56 3.60
C PRO A 160 35.11 -16.16 2.25
N ALA A 161 34.56 -16.68 1.14
CA ALA A 161 34.99 -16.32 -0.20
C ALA A 161 34.66 -14.85 -0.54
N ILE A 162 33.66 -14.24 0.11
CA ILE A 162 33.37 -12.81 -0.04
C ILE A 162 34.47 -11.95 0.58
N ASP A 163 35.09 -12.36 1.69
CA ASP A 163 36.15 -11.54 2.31
C ASP A 163 37.47 -11.60 1.52
N GLU A 164 37.77 -12.74 0.90
CA GLU A 164 38.85 -12.85 -0.09
C GLU A 164 38.53 -12.04 -1.35
N LEU A 165 37.31 -12.16 -1.89
CA LEU A 165 36.84 -11.36 -3.00
C LEU A 165 36.97 -9.85 -2.71
N LYS A 166 36.62 -9.38 -1.51
CA LYS A 166 36.75 -7.95 -1.11
C LYS A 166 38.18 -7.45 -1.25
N ARG A 167 39.18 -8.27 -0.94
CA ARG A 167 40.60 -7.90 -1.05
C ARG A 167 41.07 -7.79 -2.50
N GLU A 168 40.44 -8.53 -3.41
CA GLU A 168 40.78 -8.54 -4.83
C GLU A 168 39.89 -7.60 -5.69
N LEU A 169 38.92 -6.91 -5.11
CA LEU A 169 38.10 -5.95 -5.84
C LEU A 169 38.96 -4.82 -6.41
N GLY A 170 38.87 -4.60 -7.73
CA GLY A 170 39.60 -3.55 -8.43
C GLY A 170 40.98 -3.97 -8.97
N THR A 171 41.47 -5.17 -8.64
CA THR A 171 42.71 -5.72 -9.22
C THR A 171 42.47 -6.49 -10.53
N ALA A 172 41.25 -7.02 -10.70
CA ALA A 172 40.80 -7.72 -11.89
C ALA A 172 39.36 -7.29 -12.24
N SER A 173 38.89 -7.68 -13.42
CA SER A 173 37.52 -7.39 -13.86
C SER A 173 36.48 -8.03 -12.93
N ASP A 174 35.34 -7.36 -12.75
CA ASP A 174 34.18 -7.90 -12.01
C ASP A 174 33.78 -9.30 -12.56
N TYR A 175 33.97 -9.55 -13.86
CA TYR A 175 33.69 -10.84 -14.49
C TYR A 175 34.69 -11.93 -14.09
N THR A 176 35.98 -11.61 -14.08
CA THR A 176 37.03 -12.58 -13.72
C THR A 176 36.95 -12.95 -12.24
N LEU A 177 36.64 -11.99 -11.37
CA LEU A 177 36.42 -12.24 -9.95
C LEU A 177 35.14 -13.05 -9.70
N ALA A 178 34.07 -12.79 -10.46
CA ALA A 178 32.85 -13.58 -10.39
C ALA A 178 33.10 -15.06 -10.70
N THR A 179 33.85 -15.36 -11.76
CA THR A 179 34.22 -16.72 -12.14
C THR A 179 35.11 -17.36 -11.08
N LYS A 180 36.12 -16.64 -10.55
CA LYS A 180 37.06 -17.14 -9.54
C LYS A 180 36.37 -17.51 -8.23
N TYR A 181 35.41 -16.70 -7.78
CA TYR A 181 34.73 -16.88 -6.49
C TYR A 181 33.35 -17.53 -6.62
N SER A 182 33.01 -18.12 -7.78
CA SER A 182 31.70 -18.72 -8.07
C SER A 182 30.52 -17.81 -7.68
N ALA A 183 30.68 -16.50 -7.88
CA ALA A 183 29.71 -15.48 -7.52
C ALA A 183 29.06 -14.88 -8.78
N SER A 184 27.88 -14.27 -8.64
CA SER A 184 27.28 -13.52 -9.74
C SER A 184 28.10 -12.24 -10.03
N PRO A 185 28.39 -11.89 -11.30
CA PRO A 185 29.04 -10.62 -11.66
C PRO A 185 28.31 -9.39 -11.11
N SER A 186 26.98 -9.45 -11.01
CA SER A 186 26.16 -8.39 -10.41
C SER A 186 26.44 -8.22 -8.92
N ARG A 187 26.68 -9.32 -8.20
CA ARG A 187 27.00 -9.29 -6.76
C ARG A 187 28.40 -8.72 -6.52
N VAL A 188 29.38 -9.08 -7.35
CA VAL A 188 30.74 -8.52 -7.32
C VAL A 188 30.69 -7.01 -7.57
N ARG A 189 29.96 -6.56 -8.60
CA ARG A 189 29.77 -5.14 -8.91
C ARG A 189 29.09 -4.36 -7.78
N SER A 190 28.03 -4.91 -7.20
CA SER A 190 27.35 -4.28 -6.06
C SER A 190 28.27 -4.15 -4.85
N LEU A 191 29.09 -5.17 -4.56
CA LEU A 191 30.08 -5.14 -3.49
C LEU A 191 31.17 -4.10 -3.75
N ARG A 192 31.68 -4.03 -4.99
CA ARG A 192 32.64 -3.01 -5.45
C ARG A 192 32.11 -1.59 -5.25
N ASN A 193 30.88 -1.34 -5.69
CA ASN A 193 30.23 -0.03 -5.55
C ASN A 193 29.97 0.32 -4.08
N ALA A 194 29.55 -0.64 -3.26
CA ALA A 194 29.33 -0.43 -1.83
C ALA A 194 30.61 -0.04 -1.07
N LEU A 195 31.78 -0.47 -1.57
CA LEU A 195 33.10 -0.14 -1.01
C LEU A 195 33.78 1.05 -1.74
N ASN A 196 33.08 1.73 -2.65
CA ASN A 196 33.61 2.84 -3.44
C ASN A 196 34.89 2.52 -4.24
N ILE A 197 35.06 1.27 -4.67
CA ILE A 197 36.22 0.85 -5.45
C ILE A 197 35.94 1.10 -6.94
N PRO A 198 36.82 1.79 -7.69
CA PRO A 198 36.63 2.01 -9.12
C PRO A 198 36.71 0.69 -9.92
N PRO A 199 36.03 0.59 -11.07
CA PRO A 199 36.11 -0.60 -11.93
C PRO A 199 37.52 -0.77 -12.49
N PHE A 200 37.98 -2.03 -12.56
CA PHE A 200 39.27 -2.36 -13.15
C PHE A 200 39.35 -1.92 -14.62
N LYS A 201 40.36 -1.11 -14.96
CA LYS A 201 40.66 -0.69 -16.32
C LYS A 201 41.99 -1.34 -16.75
N PRO A 202 41.98 -2.32 -17.67
CA PRO A 202 43.23 -2.88 -18.16
C PRO A 202 44.01 -1.79 -18.90
N SER A 203 45.29 -1.61 -18.53
CA SER A 203 46.19 -0.69 -19.23
C SER A 203 46.34 -1.15 -20.68
N SER A 204 45.98 -0.28 -21.61
CA SER A 204 45.96 -0.54 -23.06
C SER A 204 47.35 -0.56 -23.68
N ASN A 205 48.28 -1.39 -23.18
CA ASN A 205 49.66 -1.43 -23.70
C ASN A 205 50.32 -2.82 -23.73
N LYS A 206 49.57 -3.88 -24.10
CA LYS A 206 50.14 -5.21 -24.45
C LYS A 206 49.32 -5.90 -25.55
N LEU A 207 49.33 -5.33 -26.76
CA LEU A 207 48.84 -5.98 -27.98
C LEU A 207 49.69 -5.55 -29.19
N LYS A 208 51.03 -5.60 -29.10
CA LYS A 208 51.93 -5.49 -30.27
C LYS A 208 53.29 -6.17 -30.05
N GLU A 209 53.32 -7.41 -29.56
CA GLU A 209 54.50 -8.26 -29.74
C GLU A 209 54.03 -9.69 -29.96
N SER A 210 53.67 -9.99 -31.21
CA SER A 210 53.71 -11.36 -31.73
C SER A 210 55.10 -11.54 -32.34
N PRO A 211 55.94 -12.49 -31.88
CA PRO A 211 57.16 -12.81 -32.58
C PRO A 211 56.82 -13.56 -33.87
N ASN A 212 57.42 -13.11 -34.97
CA ASN A 212 57.60 -13.88 -36.20
C ASN A 212 58.06 -15.29 -35.84
N ASN A 213 57.42 -16.30 -36.41
CA ASN A 213 58.00 -17.63 -36.50
C ASN A 213 58.10 -17.99 -37.99
N GLU A 214 59.32 -18.33 -38.38
CA GLU A 214 59.73 -18.87 -39.68
C GLU A 214 58.96 -20.13 -40.08
#